data_AF-A0A3A5AWP8-F1
#
_entry.id   AF-A0A3A5AWP8-F1
#
_cell.length_a   1.000
_cell.length_b   1.000
_cell.length_c   1.000
_cell.angle_alpha   90.00
_cell.angle_beta   90.00
_cell.angle_gamma   90.00
#
_symmetry.space_group_name_H-M   'P 1'
#
loop_
_entity.id
_entity.type
_entity.pdbx_description
1 polymer ?
#
loop_
_entity_poly.entity_id
_entity_poly.type
_entity_poly.pdbx_seq_one_letter_code
_entity_poly.pdbx_strand_id
1 'polypeptide(L)' 'MKRSKFSEEQVAFALRQVKAGSPVGDVCRQLGVSEATFYAWGT' A
#
# COMPACT_ATOMS: atom_id res chain seq x y z
N MET A 1 -17.13 -3.93 8.69
CA MET A 1 -15.68 -3.73 8.45
C MET A 1 -15.34 -2.31 8.84
N LYS A 2 -14.44 -2.08 9.82
CA LYS A 2 -13.97 -0.72 10.11
C LYS A 2 -13.38 -0.17 8.81
N ARG A 3 -13.81 1.02 8.36
CA ARG A 3 -13.26 1.65 7.16
C ARG A 3 -11.74 1.61 7.26
N SER A 4 -11.08 1.12 6.20
CA SER A 4 -9.63 1.24 6.10
C SER A 4 -9.26 2.70 6.38
N LYS A 5 -8.23 2.92 7.19
CA LYS A 5 -7.73 4.26 7.49
C LYS A 5 -7.16 4.96 6.24
N PHE A 6 -7.04 4.22 5.15
CA PHE A 6 -6.47 4.64 3.87
C PHE A 6 -7.56 4.68 2.80
N SER A 7 -7.47 5.65 1.90
CA SER A 7 -8.39 5.72 0.76
C SER A 7 -8.11 4.60 -0.24
N GLU A 8 -9.13 4.21 -1.00
CA GLU A 8 -8.96 3.23 -2.09
C GLU A 8 -7.92 3.71 -3.13
N GLU A 9 -7.84 5.01 -3.37
CA GLU A 9 -6.81 5.61 -4.23
C GLU A 9 -5.39 5.38 -3.70
N GLN A 10 -5.16 5.51 -2.39
CA GLN A 10 -3.85 5.25 -1.78
C GLN A 10 -3.46 3.78 -1.94
N VAL A 11 -4.40 2.86 -1.71
CA VAL A 11 -4.18 1.42 -1.88
C VAL A 11 -3.88 1.08 -3.34
N ALA A 12 -4.70 1.58 -4.27
CA ALA A 12 -4.51 1.36 -5.70
C ALA A 12 -3.17 1.92 -6.20
N PHE A 13 -2.77 3.10 -5.72
CA PHE A 13 -1.48 3.70 -6.05
C PHE A 13 -0.31 2.84 -5.54
N ALA A 14 -0.37 2.37 -4.30
CA ALA A 14 0.65 1.49 -3.73
C ALA A 14 0.83 0.20 -4.55
N LEU A 15 -0.27 -0.48 -4.86
CA LEU A 15 -0.27 -1.71 -5.64
C LEU A 15 0.27 -1.49 -7.06
N ARG A 16 -0.04 -0.35 -7.69
CA ARG A 16 0.49 0.02 -9.01
C ARG A 16 2.00 0.25 -8.98
N GLN A 17 2.53 0.94 -7.98
CA GLN A 17 3.97 1.18 -7.86
C GLN A 17 4.75 -0.13 -7.72
N VAL A 18 4.26 -1.05 -6.88
CA VAL A 18 4.90 -2.36 -6.71
C VAL A 18 4.81 -3.20 -7.98
N LYS A 19 3.67 -3.18 -8.69
CA LYS A 19 3.53 -3.81 -10.02
C LYS A 19 4.47 -3.20 -11.07
N ALA A 20 4.79 -1.91 -10.95
CA ALA A 20 5.76 -1.22 -11.81
C ALA A 20 7.23 -1.51 -11.42
N GLY A 21 7.48 -2.35 -10.40
CA GLY A 21 8.81 -2.75 -9.97
C GLY A 21 9.38 -1.94 -8.81
N SER A 22 8.60 -1.04 -8.19
CA SER A 22 9.05 -0.33 -7.00
C SER A 22 9.14 -1.28 -5.79
N PRO A 23 10.20 -1.20 -4.96
CA PRO A 23 10.28 -1.99 -3.75
C PRO A 23 9.13 -1.67 -2.77
N VAL A 24 8.54 -2.72 -2.19
CA VAL A 24 7.44 -2.58 -1.20
C VAL A 24 7.85 -1.66 -0.04
N GLY A 25 9.09 -1.78 0.45
CA GLY A 25 9.59 -0.96 1.55
C GLY A 25 9.64 0.54 1.23
N ASP A 26 9.96 0.92 -0.01
CA ASP A 26 9.99 2.32 -0.45
C ASP A 26 8.58 2.87 -0.60
N VAL A 27 7.67 2.08 -1.19
CA VAL A 27 6.24 2.42 -1.30
C VAL A 27 5.61 2.58 0.08
N CYS A 28 5.94 1.70 1.02
CA CYS A 28 5.48 1.78 2.41
C CYS A 28 5.98 3.04 3.12
N ARG A 29 7.28 3.37 2.97
CA ARG A 29 7.85 4.62 3.50
C ARG A 29 7.19 5.86 2.92
N GLN A 30 6.99 5.91 1.60
CA GLN A 30 6.38 7.06 0.93
C GLN A 30 4.93 7.28 1.36
N LEU A 31 4.17 6.21 1.57
CA LEU A 31 2.76 6.28 1.98
C LEU A 31 2.57 6.35 3.50
N GLY A 32 3.65 6.25 4.28
CA GLY A 32 3.59 6.24 5.74
C GLY A 32 2.84 5.01 6.29
N VAL A 33 2.93 3.88 5.61
CA VAL A 33 2.29 2.62 6.01
C VAL A 33 3.33 1.57 6.38
N SER A 34 2.92 0.61 7.21
CA SER A 34 3.75 -0.56 7.48
C SER A 34 3.61 -1.60 6.37
N GLU A 35 4.64 -2.41 6.14
CA GLU A 35 4.54 -3.53 5.18
C GLU A 35 3.40 -4.49 5.56
N ALA A 36 3.15 -4.71 6.85
CA ALA A 36 2.01 -5.50 7.32
C ALA A 36 0.66 -4.93 6.85
N THR A 37 0.52 -3.60 6.82
CA THR A 37 -0.67 -2.93 6.27
C THR A 37 -0.77 -3.14 4.77
N PHE A 38 0.35 -3.04 4.05
CA PHE A 38 0.39 -3.25 2.60
C PHE A 38 -0.03 -4.68 2.23
N TYR A 39 0.49 -5.70 2.92
CA TYR A 39 0.09 -7.10 2.71
C TYR A 39 -1.38 -7.38 3.09
N ALA A 40 -1.93 -6.64 4.05
CA ALA A 40 -3.35 -6.75 4.41
C ALA A 40 -4.31 -6.22 3.32
N TRP A 41 -3.82 -5.48 2.32
CA TRP A 41 -4.63 -5.00 1.19
C TRP A 41 -4.90 -6.05 0.12
N GLY A 42 -4.39 -7.27 0.28
CA GLY A 42 -4.64 -8.37 -0.65
C GLY A 42 -3.67 -8.37 -1.83
N THR A 43 -2.37 -8.31 -1.53
CA THR A 43 -1.38 -8.96 -2.40
C THR A 43 -1.69 -10.44 -2.54
#